data_AF-A0A7J5EZG7-F1
#
_entry.id   AF-A0A7J5EZG7-F1
#
_cell.length_a   1.000
_cell.length_b   1.000
_cell.length_c   1.000
_cell.angle_alpha   90.00
_cell.angle_beta   90.00
_cell.angle_gamma   90.00
#
_symmetry.space_group_name_H-M   'P 1'
#
loop_
_entity.id
_entity.type
_entity.pdbx_description
1 polymer ?
#
loop_
_entity_poly.entity_id
_entity_poly.type
_entity_poly.pdbx_seq_one_letter_code
_entity_poly.pdbx_strand_id
1 'polypeptide(L)'
;MGVLPDEATLADALARQSERLPLASICYVLGHASERELAEALAVATGRPAIVLDECVIDTSLIDGIAPDLLKRMQMLPVFAESSTVLVAASRPDEVAAHAQALFARRGWNVTMCVALSVTVARTVRAVITARGRDQMRWAEHRVVEGIVGRHHREPRLPPRPVARRHR
;
A
#
# COMPACT_ATOMS: atom_id res chain seq x y z
N MET A 1 16.71 -6.95 -18.84
CA MET A 1 15.38 -6.62 -19.40
C MET A 1 14.91 -5.35 -18.73
N GLY A 2 14.63 -4.29 -19.48
CA GLY A 2 14.16 -3.02 -18.92
C GLY A 2 12.69 -3.10 -18.49
N VAL A 3 12.30 -2.31 -17.49
CA VAL A 3 10.91 -2.24 -16.99
C VAL A 3 9.97 -1.56 -17.98
N LEU A 4 10.50 -0.73 -18.88
CA LEU A 4 9.73 -0.06 -19.92
C LEU A 4 9.84 -0.79 -21.25
N PRO A 5 8.77 -0.79 -22.07
CA PRO A 5 8.69 -1.59 -23.29
C PRO A 5 9.61 -1.09 -24.42
N ASP A 6 9.79 0.23 -24.56
CA ASP A 6 10.64 0.83 -25.59
C ASP A 6 11.12 2.26 -25.23
N GLU A 7 12.00 2.82 -26.07
CA GLU A 7 12.58 4.14 -25.90
C GLU A 7 11.58 5.28 -26.14
N ALA A 8 10.59 5.09 -27.03
CA ALA A 8 9.54 6.08 -27.28
C ALA A 8 8.68 6.29 -26.03
N THR A 9 8.39 5.21 -25.30
CA THR A 9 7.66 5.18 -24.04
C THR A 9 8.42 5.94 -22.94
N LEU A 10 9.74 5.76 -22.87
CA LEU A 10 10.60 6.51 -21.95
C LEU A 10 10.59 8.00 -22.29
N ALA A 11 10.71 8.36 -23.56
CA ALA A 11 10.69 9.76 -24.01
C ALA A 11 9.34 10.45 -23.68
N ASP A 12 8.21 9.77 -23.89
CA ASP A 12 6.89 10.29 -23.55
C ASP A 12 6.73 10.53 -22.05
N ALA A 13 7.24 9.61 -21.22
CA ALA A 13 7.19 9.73 -19.77
C ALA A 13 8.12 10.83 -19.23
N LEU A 14 9.33 10.96 -19.78
CA LEU A 14 10.28 12.03 -19.42
C LEU A 14 9.74 13.41 -19.79
N ALA A 15 9.07 13.55 -20.94
CA ALA A 15 8.46 14.82 -21.35
C ALA A 15 7.38 15.33 -20.38
N ARG A 16 6.80 14.45 -19.55
CA ARG A 16 5.78 14.76 -18.54
C ARG A 16 6.34 14.83 -17.12
N GLN A 17 7.63 14.56 -16.93
CA GLN A 17 8.25 14.50 -15.62
C GLN A 17 8.21 15.87 -14.93
N SER A 18 7.82 15.85 -13.65
CA SER A 18 7.96 17.00 -12.76
C SER A 18 8.36 16.52 -11.37
N GLU A 19 8.85 17.43 -10.52
CA GLU A 19 9.17 17.07 -9.13
C GLU A 19 7.99 16.44 -8.38
N ARG A 20 6.76 16.85 -8.73
CA ARG A 20 5.51 16.38 -8.12
C ARG A 20 5.05 15.02 -8.66
N LEU A 21 5.50 14.63 -9.85
CA LEU A 21 5.15 13.36 -10.48
C LEU A 21 6.44 12.71 -11.03
N PRO A 22 7.14 11.93 -10.19
CA PRO A 22 8.35 11.22 -10.59
C PRO A 22 8.09 10.25 -11.74
N LEU A 23 9.12 9.95 -12.52
CA LEU A 23 9.04 9.12 -13.73
C LEU A 23 8.32 7.79 -13.50
N ALA A 24 8.64 7.06 -12.43
CA ALA A 24 7.97 5.79 -12.13
C ALA A 24 6.45 5.95 -11.96
N SER A 25 6.01 7.03 -11.30
CA SER A 25 4.59 7.34 -11.17
C SER A 25 3.92 7.65 -12.51
N ILE A 26 4.63 8.31 -13.43
CA ILE A 26 4.14 8.59 -14.79
C ILE A 26 3.98 7.29 -15.57
N CYS A 27 5.01 6.43 -15.55
CA CYS A 27 4.96 5.14 -16.24
C CYS A 27 3.80 4.27 -15.75
N TYR A 28 3.50 4.29 -14.44
CA TYR A 28 2.34 3.60 -13.88
C TYR A 28 1.02 4.20 -14.39
N VAL A 29 0.87 5.53 -14.34
CA VAL A 29 -0.37 6.21 -14.76
C VAL A 29 -0.66 6.02 -16.25
N LEU A 30 0.38 6.01 -17.08
CA LEU A 30 0.26 5.78 -18.53
C LEU A 30 0.09 4.29 -18.89
N GLY A 31 0.15 3.38 -17.90
CA GLY A 31 0.00 1.95 -18.12
C GLY A 31 1.20 1.29 -18.80
N HIS A 32 2.38 1.93 -18.75
CA HIS A 32 3.60 1.41 -19.36
C HIS A 32 4.25 0.29 -18.55
N ALA A 33 4.02 0.26 -17.24
CA ALA A 33 4.48 -0.78 -16.34
C ALA A 33 3.54 -0.91 -15.14
N SER A 34 3.47 -2.10 -14.56
CA SER A 34 2.70 -2.35 -13.34
C SER A 34 3.34 -1.69 -12.10
N GLU A 35 2.56 -1.52 -11.03
CA GLU A 35 3.11 -1.00 -9.76
C GLU A 35 4.23 -1.92 -9.24
N ARG A 36 4.07 -3.24 -9.38
CA ARG A 36 5.08 -4.22 -8.94
C ARG A 36 6.41 -4.03 -9.66
N GLU A 37 6.41 -4.00 -10.99
CA GLU A 37 7.65 -3.86 -11.77
C GLU A 37 8.37 -2.54 -11.45
N LEU A 38 7.60 -1.46 -11.26
CA LEU A 38 8.16 -0.15 -10.92
C LEU A 38 8.65 -0.09 -9.47
N ALA A 39 7.95 -0.72 -8.53
CA ALA A 39 8.39 -0.84 -7.14
C ALA A 39 9.71 -1.63 -7.05
N GLU A 40 9.83 -2.75 -7.76
CA GLU A 40 11.07 -3.53 -7.84
C GLU A 40 12.23 -2.70 -8.42
N ALA A 41 11.99 -1.96 -9.51
CA ALA A 41 12.99 -1.05 -10.07
C ALA A 41 13.41 0.05 -9.08
N LEU A 42 12.46 0.64 -8.35
CA LEU A 42 12.77 1.63 -7.30
C LEU A 42 13.57 1.02 -6.16
N ALA A 43 13.27 -0.22 -5.76
CA ALA A 43 14.04 -0.91 -4.73
C ALA A 43 15.51 -1.06 -5.16
N VAL A 44 15.75 -1.53 -6.38
CA VAL A 44 17.08 -1.67 -6.96
C VAL A 44 17.79 -0.31 -7.07
N ALA A 45 17.09 0.71 -7.57
CA ALA A 45 17.68 2.03 -7.80
C ALA A 45 18.02 2.78 -6.49
N THR A 46 17.25 2.57 -5.42
CA THR A 46 17.40 3.29 -4.15
C THR A 46 18.09 2.48 -3.06
N GLY A 47 18.26 1.17 -3.25
CA GLY A 47 18.75 0.26 -2.22
C GLY A 47 17.78 0.10 -1.04
N ARG A 48 16.51 0.49 -1.19
CA ARG A 48 15.47 0.41 -0.14
C ARG A 48 14.47 -0.69 -0.42
N PRO A 49 13.85 -1.29 0.60
CA PRO A 49 12.69 -2.14 0.37
C PRO A 49 11.59 -1.32 -0.31
N ALA A 50 10.97 -1.87 -1.35
CA ALA A 50 9.79 -1.28 -1.97
C ALA A 50 8.51 -1.97 -1.52
N ILE A 51 7.39 -1.26 -1.64
CA ILE A 51 6.07 -1.77 -1.31
C ILE A 51 5.08 -1.48 -2.45
N VAL A 52 4.25 -2.48 -2.75
CA VAL A 52 3.16 -2.40 -3.75
C VAL A 52 1.86 -2.17 -2.99
N LEU A 53 1.36 -0.94 -2.98
CA LEU A 53 0.22 -0.56 -2.14
C LEU A 53 -1.09 -1.20 -2.61
N ASP A 54 -1.23 -1.46 -3.91
CA ASP A 54 -2.40 -2.17 -4.47
C ASP A 54 -2.52 -3.62 -4.01
N GLU A 55 -1.50 -4.14 -3.34
CA GLU A 55 -1.44 -5.52 -2.86
C GLU A 55 -1.41 -5.62 -1.33
N CYS A 56 -1.53 -4.48 -0.63
CA CYS A 56 -1.44 -4.41 0.82
C CYS A 56 -2.81 -4.43 1.50
N VAL A 57 -2.85 -5.09 2.67
CA VAL A 57 -3.87 -4.82 3.69
C VAL A 57 -3.27 -3.82 4.67
N ILE A 58 -3.92 -2.66 4.81
CA ILE A 58 -3.44 -1.53 5.59
C ILE A 58 -4.21 -1.44 6.89
N ASP A 59 -3.50 -1.39 8.00
CA ASP A 59 -4.08 -1.09 9.31
C ASP A 59 -4.33 0.41 9.43
N THR A 60 -5.60 0.79 9.40
CA THR A 60 -6.02 2.19 9.41
C THR A 60 -5.92 2.81 10.80
N SER A 61 -5.81 2.01 11.87
CA SER A 61 -5.64 2.54 13.24
C SER A 61 -4.28 3.20 13.43
N LEU A 62 -3.30 2.87 12.57
CA LEU A 62 -1.95 3.44 12.63
C LEU A 62 -1.93 4.95 12.37
N ILE A 63 -2.96 5.49 11.72
CA ILE A 63 -3.09 6.93 11.47
C ILE A 63 -3.79 7.68 12.61
N ASP A 64 -4.23 7.00 13.66
CA ASP A 64 -4.90 7.65 14.80
C ASP A 64 -3.97 8.65 15.49
N GLY A 65 -4.48 9.87 15.71
CA GLY A 65 -3.71 10.98 16.27
C GLY A 65 -2.73 11.65 15.29
N ILE A 66 -2.68 11.22 14.03
CA ILE A 66 -1.91 11.88 12.97
C ILE A 66 -2.84 12.79 12.16
N ALA A 67 -2.47 14.07 12.01
CA ALA A 67 -3.25 14.99 11.20
C ALA A 67 -3.35 14.49 9.73
N PRO A 68 -4.55 14.36 9.14
CA PRO A 68 -4.71 13.86 7.77
C PRO A 68 -3.90 14.64 6.74
N ASP A 69 -3.78 15.96 6.91
CA ASP A 69 -3.01 16.79 5.98
C ASP A 69 -1.51 16.62 6.12
N LEU A 70 -1.01 16.14 7.27
CA LEU A 70 0.40 15.78 7.41
C LEU A 70 0.72 14.58 6.51
N LEU A 71 -0.10 13.52 6.53
CA LEU A 71 0.09 12.34 5.68
C LEU A 71 0.08 12.70 4.18
N LYS A 72 -0.87 13.57 3.78
CA LYS A 72 -0.97 14.06 2.40
C LYS A 72 0.25 14.89 1.99
N ARG A 73 0.67 15.86 2.81
CA ARG A 73 1.81 16.73 2.50
C ARG A 73 3.13 15.97 2.47
N MET A 74 3.32 15.07 3.43
CA MET A 74 4.55 14.29 3.55
C MET A 74 4.60 13.11 2.58
N GLN A 75 3.50 12.80 1.86
CA GLN A 75 3.46 11.64 0.95
C GLN A 75 3.99 10.37 1.61
N MET A 76 3.48 10.08 2.81
CA MET A 76 3.81 8.88 3.58
C MET A 76 2.56 8.27 4.21
N LEU A 77 2.60 6.95 4.40
CA LEU A 77 1.51 6.16 4.94
C LEU A 77 2.05 5.01 5.81
N PRO A 78 1.72 4.97 7.11
CA PRO A 78 1.89 3.77 7.92
C PRO A 78 1.01 2.65 7.37
N VAL A 79 1.60 1.50 7.06
CA VAL A 79 0.91 0.38 6.38
C VAL A 79 0.48 -0.68 7.38
N PHE A 80 1.45 -1.15 8.16
CA PHE A 80 1.26 -2.25 9.10
C PHE A 80 2.28 -2.11 10.23
N ALA A 81 1.96 -2.64 11.41
CA ALA A 81 2.89 -2.69 12.53
C ALA A 81 2.92 -4.10 13.13
N GLU A 82 4.12 -4.60 13.41
CA GLU A 82 4.36 -5.88 14.05
C GLU A 82 5.62 -5.82 14.90
N SER A 83 5.62 -6.49 16.05
CA SER A 83 6.80 -6.62 16.91
C SER A 83 7.51 -5.29 17.18
N SER A 84 6.76 -4.26 17.57
CA SER A 84 7.25 -2.88 17.81
C SER A 84 7.92 -2.21 16.61
N THR A 85 7.63 -2.66 15.39
CA THR A 85 8.13 -2.05 14.16
C THR A 85 6.94 -1.68 13.28
N VAL A 86 6.89 -0.43 12.83
CA VAL A 86 5.90 0.04 11.85
C VAL A 86 6.56 0.18 10.47
N LEU A 87 5.90 -0.38 9.47
CA LEU A 87 6.26 -0.22 8.07
C LEU A 87 5.58 1.04 7.52
N VAL A 88 6.36 1.95 6.97
CA VAL A 88 5.87 3.22 6.41
C VAL A 88 6.22 3.29 4.93
N ALA A 89 5.18 3.31 4.09
CA ALA A 89 5.32 3.57 2.66
C ALA A 89 5.51 5.07 2.43
N ALA A 90 6.47 5.46 1.60
CA ALA A 90 6.69 6.85 1.24
C ALA A 90 7.18 7.00 -0.20
N SER A 91 6.81 8.10 -0.84
CA SER A 91 7.33 8.41 -2.18
C SER A 91 8.79 8.83 -2.17
N ARG A 92 9.21 9.48 -1.07
CA ARG A 92 10.58 9.94 -0.83
C ARG A 92 10.99 9.60 0.60
N PRO A 93 11.36 8.33 0.86
CA PRO A 93 11.64 7.84 2.22
C PRO A 93 12.64 8.69 3.00
N ASP A 94 13.71 9.15 2.36
CA ASP A 94 14.84 9.86 2.98
C ASP A 94 14.42 11.23 3.53
N GLU A 95 13.53 11.93 2.82
CA GLU A 95 13.05 13.26 3.21
C GLU A 95 12.11 13.19 4.43
N VAL A 96 11.45 12.05 4.64
CA VAL A 96 10.35 11.91 5.61
C VAL A 96 10.68 10.97 6.77
N ALA A 97 11.78 10.22 6.70
CA ALA A 97 12.16 9.23 7.70
C ALA A 97 12.23 9.81 9.12
N ALA A 98 12.83 10.99 9.29
CA ALA A 98 12.93 11.65 10.59
C ALA A 98 11.55 12.02 11.17
N HIS A 99 10.63 12.48 10.32
CA HIS A 99 9.27 12.79 10.73
C HIS A 99 8.50 11.52 11.11
N ALA A 100 8.63 10.45 10.34
CA ALA A 100 8.03 9.17 10.66
C ALA A 100 8.56 8.62 11.99
N GLN A 101 9.88 8.67 12.22
CA GLN A 101 10.48 8.29 13.49
C GLN A 101 9.94 9.11 14.66
N ALA A 102 9.84 10.43 14.53
CA ALA A 102 9.29 11.28 15.58
C ALA A 102 7.82 10.94 15.92
N LEU A 103 7.00 10.61 14.92
CA LEU A 103 5.59 10.22 15.10
C LEU A 103 5.45 8.93 15.91
N PHE A 104 6.30 7.94 15.63
CA PHE A 104 6.17 6.59 16.18
C PHE A 104 7.08 6.33 17.39
N ALA A 105 8.10 7.15 17.63
CA ALA A 105 8.98 7.05 18.80
C ALA A 105 8.20 7.13 20.12
N ARG A 106 7.12 7.94 20.18
CA ARG A 106 6.26 8.03 21.38
C ARG A 106 5.55 6.73 21.71
N ARG A 107 5.35 5.84 20.72
CA ARG A 107 4.76 4.50 20.89
C ARG A 107 5.83 3.44 21.16
N GLY A 108 7.11 3.82 21.23
CA GLY A 108 8.24 2.90 21.36
C GLY A 108 8.45 2.04 20.11
N TRP A 109 7.98 2.51 18.94
CA TRP A 109 8.07 1.74 17.71
C TRP A 109 9.26 2.16 16.85
N ASN A 110 9.94 1.18 16.29
CA ASN A 110 10.90 1.35 15.21
C ASN A 110 10.16 1.62 13.89
N VAL A 111 10.80 2.36 12.99
CA VAL A 111 10.23 2.69 11.68
C VAL A 111 11.07 2.06 10.58
N THR A 112 10.43 1.20 9.78
CA THR A 112 11.00 0.70 8.53
C THR A 112 10.39 1.45 7.37
N MET A 113 11.21 2.23 6.67
CA MET A 113 10.77 3.01 5.52
C MET A 113 10.82 2.18 4.24
N CYS A 114 9.71 2.14 3.50
CA CYS A 114 9.60 1.52 2.19
C CYS A 114 9.35 2.55 1.09
N VAL A 115 10.02 2.41 -0.05
CA VAL A 115 9.76 3.25 -1.22
C VAL A 115 8.50 2.77 -1.94
N ALA A 116 7.66 3.72 -2.36
CA ALA A 116 6.43 3.47 -3.12
C ALA A 116 6.22 4.56 -4.19
N LEU A 117 5.35 4.31 -5.17
CA LEU A 117 5.05 5.31 -6.18
C LEU A 117 4.29 6.50 -5.56
N SER A 118 4.64 7.72 -5.95
CA SER A 118 3.97 8.91 -5.38
C SER A 118 2.46 8.93 -5.65
N VAL A 119 2.06 8.50 -6.85
CA VAL A 119 0.64 8.37 -7.24
C VAL A 119 -0.10 7.35 -6.38
N THR A 120 0.52 6.20 -6.08
CA THR A 120 -0.13 5.15 -5.29
C THR A 120 -0.16 5.54 -3.81
N VAL A 121 0.88 6.17 -3.27
CA VAL A 121 0.86 6.73 -1.90
C VAL A 121 -0.25 7.79 -1.78
N ALA A 122 -0.30 8.77 -2.69
CA ALA A 122 -1.31 9.83 -2.63
C ALA A 122 -2.75 9.28 -2.72
N ARG A 123 -2.98 8.30 -3.61
CA ARG A 123 -4.28 7.62 -3.73
C ARG A 123 -4.64 6.89 -2.44
N THR A 124 -3.72 6.10 -1.92
CA THR A 124 -3.94 5.23 -0.77
C THR A 124 -4.12 6.03 0.51
N VAL A 125 -3.36 7.10 0.73
CA VAL A 125 -3.54 8.02 1.86
C VAL A 125 -4.98 8.56 1.90
N ARG A 126 -5.51 9.02 0.75
CA ARG A 126 -6.90 9.50 0.66
C ARG A 126 -7.89 8.40 1.03
N ALA A 127 -7.70 7.19 0.46
CA ALA A 127 -8.59 6.06 0.71
C ALA A 127 -8.59 5.61 2.18
N VAL A 128 -7.41 5.52 2.81
CA VAL A 128 -7.24 5.15 4.21
C VAL A 128 -7.86 6.19 5.15
N ILE A 129 -7.67 7.49 4.89
CA ILE A 129 -8.31 8.55 5.68
C ILE A 129 -9.84 8.41 5.61
N THR A 130 -10.39 8.17 4.41
CA THR A 130 -11.83 7.95 4.22
C THR A 130 -12.31 6.68 4.93
N ALA A 131 -11.57 5.58 4.83
CA ALA A 131 -11.90 4.32 5.47
C ALA A 131 -11.89 4.44 7.00
N ARG A 132 -10.87 5.10 7.57
CA ARG A 132 -10.79 5.35 9.01
C ARG A 132 -11.91 6.25 9.51
N GLY A 133 -12.29 7.27 8.73
CA GLY A 133 -13.47 8.10 9.02
C GLY A 133 -14.80 7.33 9.01
N ARG A 134 -14.83 6.12 8.45
CA ARG A 134 -15.94 5.16 8.50
C ARG A 134 -15.73 4.05 9.54
N ASP A 135 -14.78 4.24 10.46
CA ASP A 135 -14.37 3.31 11.50
C ASP A 135 -13.97 1.91 11.00
N GLN A 136 -13.48 1.82 9.76
CA GLN A 136 -12.93 0.58 9.22
C GLN A 136 -11.51 0.41 9.73
N MET A 137 -11.22 -0.70 10.42
CA MET A 137 -9.89 -1.00 10.99
C MET A 137 -8.86 -1.47 9.95
N ARG A 138 -9.33 -1.92 8.79
CA ARG A 138 -8.48 -2.39 7.71
C ARG A 138 -8.97 -1.83 6.39
N TRP A 139 -8.02 -1.44 5.55
CA TRP A 139 -8.27 -1.05 4.17
C TRP A 139 -7.47 -1.95 3.25
N ALA A 140 -8.06 -2.34 2.13
CA ALA A 140 -7.37 -3.08 1.07
C ALA A 140 -7.96 -2.67 -0.27
N GLU A 141 -7.12 -2.54 -1.29
CA GLU A 141 -7.57 -2.29 -2.66
C GLU A 141 -8.30 -3.54 -3.21
N HIS A 142 -9.23 -3.37 -4.16
CA HIS A 142 -10.06 -4.46 -4.70
C HIS A 142 -9.23 -5.68 -5.18
N ARG A 143 -8.02 -5.44 -5.70
CA ARG A 143 -7.09 -6.49 -6.17
C ARG A 143 -6.62 -7.44 -5.06
N VAL A 144 -6.57 -6.96 -3.81
CA VAL A 144 -6.24 -7.78 -2.64
C VAL A 144 -7.40 -8.71 -2.27
N VAL A 145 -8.63 -8.23 -2.43
CA VAL A 145 -9.84 -8.96 -2.03
C VAL A 145 -10.03 -10.21 -2.90
N GLU A 146 -9.77 -10.14 -4.21
CA GLU A 146 -9.82 -11.31 -5.10
C GLU A 146 -8.76 -12.37 -4.74
N GLY A 147 -7.57 -11.95 -4.31
CA GLY A 147 -6.51 -12.85 -3.88
C GLY A 147 -6.76 -13.54 -2.52
N ILE A 148 -7.39 -12.85 -1.57
CA ILE A 148 -7.75 -13.40 -0.26
C ILE A 148 -8.94 -14.38 -0.38
N VAL A 149 -9.95 -14.04 -1.18
CA VAL A 149 -11.12 -14.90 -1.40
C VAL A 149 -10.75 -16.16 -2.21
N GLY A 150 -9.68 -16.10 -3.01
CA GLY A 150 -9.18 -17.23 -3.82
C GLY A 150 -8.48 -18.37 -3.06
N ARG A 151 -8.26 -18.30 -1.73
CA ARG A 151 -7.57 -19.40 -0.99
C ARG A 151 -8.27 -19.97 0.25
N HIS A 152 -9.42 -19.45 0.70
CA HIS A 152 -10.12 -20.05 1.85
C HIS A 152 -11.66 -19.98 1.75
N HIS A 153 -12.23 -20.49 0.65
CA HIS A 153 -13.63 -20.89 0.65
C HIS A 153 -13.80 -22.35 0.23
N ARG A 154 -13.36 -23.27 1.09
CA ARG A 154 -14.12 -24.50 1.30
C ARG A 154 -15.18 -24.18 2.34
N GLU A 155 -16.43 -24.06 1.90
CA GLU A 155 -17.56 -24.07 2.81
C GLU A 155 -17.42 -25.26 3.78
N PRO A 156 -17.60 -25.06 5.10
CA PRO A 156 -17.77 -26.20 5.99
C PRO A 156 -19.06 -26.91 5.59
N ARG A 157 -18.94 -28.10 5.00
CA ARG A 157 -20.07 -29.01 4.80
C ARG A 157 -20.65 -29.32 6.17
N LEU A 158 -21.75 -28.65 6.51
CA LEU A 158 -22.60 -29.02 7.64
C LEU A 158 -23.01 -30.49 7.46
N PRO A 159 -22.86 -31.35 8.48
CA PRO A 159 -23.36 -32.71 8.41
C PRO A 159 -24.90 -32.67 8.25
N PRO A 160 -25.50 -33.59 7.45
CA PRO A 160 -26.94 -33.62 7.26
C PRO A 160 -27.64 -33.81 8.61
N ARG A 161 -28.69 -33.01 8.84
CA ARG A 161 -29.53 -33.11 10.05
C ARG A 161 -30.15 -34.51 10.15
N PRO A 162 -30.17 -35.14 11.33
CA PRO A 162 -30.83 -36.41 11.51
C PRO A 162 -32.34 -36.26 11.27
N VAL A 163 -32.87 -37.07 10.35
CA VAL A 163 -34.30 -37.14 10.06
C VAL A 163 -34.99 -37.78 11.26
N ALA A 164 -35.86 -37.02 11.93
CA ALA A 164 -36.67 -37.52 13.04
C ALA A 164 -37.55 -38.70 12.57
N ARG A 165 -37.30 -39.89 13.13
CA ARG A 165 -38.19 -41.04 12.98
C ARG A 165 -39.51 -40.72 13.66
N ARG A 166 -40.59 -40.61 12.88
CA ARG A 166 -41.95 -40.64 13.42
C ARG A 166 -42.26 -42.07 13.85
N HIS A 167 -42.40 -42.27 15.16
CA HIS A 167 -43.06 -43.44 15.70
C HIS A 167 -44.55 -43.36 15.37
N ARG A 168 -45.06 -44.41 14.73
CA ARG A 168 -46.43 -44.90 14.86
C ARG A 168 -46.33 -46.36 15.31
#